data_AF-A0A355H722-F1
#
_entry.id   AF-A0A355H722-F1
#
_cell.length_a   1.000
_cell.length_b   1.000
_cell.length_c   1.000
_cell.angle_alpha   90.00
_cell.angle_beta   90.00
_cell.angle_gamma   90.00
#
_symmetry.space_group_name_H-M   'P 1'
#
loop_
_entity.id
_entity.type
_entity.pdbx_description
1 polymer ?
#
loop_
_entity_poly.entity_id
_entity_poly.type
_entity_poly.pdbx_seq_one_letter_code
_entity_poly.pdbx_strand_id
1 'polypeptide(L)'
;SPSEKFPDTEILELRNETETFVFEDVPVPPVPSLLRGFSAPVKLHFDYSNAELAFLLSHDSDEFNRWEAGQQLMIRISLEQIRCFQKKEPFNLPPELEIAFRSLLSQTEEGDPALLALALSFPNEP
;
A
#
# COMPACT_ATOMS: atom_id res chain seq x y z
N SER A 1 -9.63 -32.04 -0.26
CA SER A 1 -8.61 -32.35 0.77
C SER A 1 -8.45 -31.13 1.65
N PRO A 2 -8.08 -31.26 2.94
CA PRO A 2 -8.17 -30.15 3.88
C PRO A 2 -7.30 -29.00 3.37
N SER A 3 -7.92 -27.83 3.25
CA SER A 3 -7.37 -26.56 2.78
C SER A 3 -5.92 -26.38 3.23
N GLU A 4 -4.97 -26.49 2.30
CA GLU A 4 -3.64 -25.94 2.50
C GLU A 4 -3.83 -24.45 2.73
N LYS A 5 -3.62 -24.01 3.97
CA LYS A 5 -3.55 -22.59 4.26
C LYS A 5 -2.34 -22.07 3.50
N PHE A 6 -2.56 -21.14 2.58
CA PHE A 6 -1.46 -20.41 1.96
C PHE A 6 -0.55 -19.85 3.05
N PRO A 7 0.78 -19.92 2.89
CA PRO A 7 1.68 -19.22 3.80
C PRO A 7 1.37 -17.72 3.76
N ASP A 8 1.70 -17.00 4.83
CA ASP A 8 1.48 -15.55 4.91
C ASP A 8 2.20 -14.79 3.77
N THR A 9 3.24 -15.39 3.18
CA THR A 9 3.99 -14.86 2.03
C THR A 9 4.47 -16.01 1.13
N GLU A 10 4.35 -15.84 -0.19
CA GLU A 10 4.81 -16.79 -1.21
C GLU A 10 5.83 -16.10 -2.14
N ILE A 11 6.91 -16.79 -2.52
CA ILE A 11 7.92 -16.27 -3.45
C ILE A 11 7.60 -16.77 -4.85
N LEU A 12 7.30 -15.85 -5.77
CA LEU A 12 7.06 -16.15 -7.17
C LEU A 12 8.33 -15.86 -7.99
N GLU A 13 8.88 -16.90 -8.62
CA GLU A 13 10.05 -16.75 -9.49
C GLU A 13 9.64 -16.41 -10.93
N LEU A 14 9.82 -15.16 -11.34
CA LEU A 14 9.64 -14.76 -12.74
C LEU A 14 10.94 -15.01 -13.52
N ARG A 15 10.90 -15.91 -14.50
CA ARG A 15 12.06 -16.29 -15.34
C ARG A 15 11.91 -15.84 -16.79
N ASN A 16 10.68 -15.59 -17.22
CA ASN A 16 10.34 -15.12 -18.57
C ASN A 16 9.86 -13.67 -18.54
N GLU A 17 9.75 -13.06 -19.73
CA GLU A 17 9.21 -11.70 -19.90
C GLU A 17 7.77 -11.58 -19.37
N THR A 18 6.99 -12.65 -19.46
CA THR A 18 5.61 -12.70 -18.96
C THR A 18 5.33 -14.09 -18.41
N GLU A 19 4.76 -14.13 -17.21
CA GLU A 19 4.29 -15.35 -16.56
C GLU A 19 2.94 -15.11 -15.90
N THR A 20 2.16 -16.19 -15.72
CA THR A 20 0.86 -16.15 -15.06
C THR A 20 0.87 -17.11 -13.89
N PHE A 21 0.60 -16.59 -12.70
CA PHE A 21 0.46 -17.34 -11.47
C PHE A 21 -1.02 -17.38 -11.10
N VAL A 22 -1.56 -18.56 -10.80
CA VAL A 22 -2.97 -18.76 -10.44
C VAL A 22 -3.05 -19.22 -9.00
N PHE A 23 -3.80 -18.47 -8.20
CA PHE A 23 -4.13 -18.81 -6.82
C PHE A 23 -5.58 -19.29 -6.79
N GLU A 24 -5.79 -20.53 -6.35
CA GLU A 24 -7.12 -21.14 -6.19
C GLU A 24 -7.68 -20.85 -4.78
N ASP A 25 -8.96 -21.14 -4.57
CA ASP A 25 -9.62 -21.00 -3.26
C ASP A 25 -9.58 -19.59 -2.65
N VAL A 26 -9.65 -18.55 -3.49
CA VAL A 26 -9.74 -17.14 -3.08
C VAL A 26 -11.22 -16.69 -3.09
N PRO A 27 -11.91 -16.66 -1.92
CA PRO A 27 -13.36 -16.48 -1.87
C PRO A 27 -13.83 -15.05 -2.16
N VAL A 28 -12.93 -14.07 -2.02
CA VAL A 28 -13.18 -12.64 -2.27
C VAL A 28 -11.97 -12.02 -2.96
N PRO A 29 -12.14 -11.00 -3.83
CA PRO A 29 -11.02 -10.32 -4.45
C PRO A 29 -10.03 -9.77 -3.40
N PRO A 30 -8.74 -10.17 -3.43
CA PRO A 30 -7.77 -9.70 -2.46
C PRO A 30 -7.17 -8.36 -2.89
N VAL A 31 -6.66 -7.59 -1.91
CA VAL A 31 -5.73 -6.49 -2.18
C VAL A 31 -4.32 -7.06 -2.10
N PRO A 32 -3.56 -7.13 -3.21
CA PRO A 32 -2.28 -7.82 -3.20
C PRO A 32 -1.21 -6.98 -2.50
N SER A 33 -0.38 -7.62 -1.67
CA SER A 33 0.84 -7.04 -1.09
C SER A 33 2.03 -7.57 -1.88
N LEU A 34 2.41 -6.84 -2.93
CA LEU A 34 3.44 -7.26 -3.89
C LEU A 34 4.83 -6.79 -3.45
N LEU A 35 5.87 -7.52 -3.86
CA LEU A 35 7.27 -7.16 -3.65
C LEU A 35 7.66 -6.97 -2.16
N ARG A 36 7.01 -7.70 -1.24
CA ARG A 36 7.31 -7.70 0.20
C ARG A 36 8.80 -7.86 0.48
N GLY A 37 9.28 -7.19 1.55
CA GLY A 37 10.70 -7.14 1.90
C GLY A 37 11.62 -6.62 0.79
N PHE A 38 11.08 -5.88 -0.19
CA PHE A 38 11.81 -5.44 -1.38
C PHE A 38 12.52 -6.61 -2.09
N SER A 39 11.79 -7.71 -2.29
CA SER A 39 12.30 -8.99 -2.80
C SER A 39 13.08 -8.92 -4.13
N ALA A 40 12.91 -7.86 -4.91
CA ALA A 40 13.75 -7.55 -6.07
C ALA A 40 13.91 -6.03 -6.29
N PRO A 41 15.06 -5.56 -6.81
CA PRO A 41 15.32 -4.14 -7.06
C PRO A 41 14.70 -3.68 -8.39
N VAL A 42 13.37 -3.73 -8.49
CA VAL A 42 12.61 -3.41 -9.71
C VAL A 42 11.62 -2.27 -9.48
N LYS A 43 11.21 -1.63 -10.58
CA LYS A 43 10.06 -0.70 -10.56
C LYS A 43 8.79 -1.52 -10.70
N LEU A 44 8.01 -1.61 -9.62
CA LEU A 44 6.71 -2.26 -9.65
C LEU A 44 5.67 -1.32 -10.27
N HIS A 45 4.95 -1.80 -11.28
CA HIS A 45 3.81 -1.12 -11.86
C HIS A 45 2.55 -1.94 -11.58
N PHE A 46 1.73 -1.45 -10.64
CA PHE A 46 0.42 -2.02 -10.32
C PHE A 46 -0.58 -0.89 -10.08
N ASP A 47 -1.77 -1.02 -10.65
CA ASP A 47 -2.78 0.05 -10.63
C ASP A 47 -3.67 -0.05 -9.39
N TYR A 48 -3.07 0.11 -8.20
CA TYR A 48 -3.85 0.19 -6.96
C TYR A 48 -4.80 1.39 -7.01
N SER A 49 -6.02 1.24 -6.52
CA SER A 49 -6.89 2.35 -6.16
C SER A 49 -6.44 3.03 -4.86
N ASN A 50 -6.91 4.25 -4.61
CA ASN A 50 -6.64 4.95 -3.34
C ASN A 50 -7.16 4.17 -2.12
N ALA A 51 -8.30 3.48 -2.27
CA ALA A 51 -8.87 2.64 -1.21
C ALA A 51 -8.00 1.42 -0.90
N GLU A 52 -7.42 0.79 -1.93
CA GLU A 52 -6.47 -0.33 -1.77
C GLU A 52 -5.17 0.13 -1.12
N LEU A 53 -4.63 1.29 -1.51
CA LEU A 53 -3.45 1.86 -0.86
C LEU A 53 -3.71 2.20 0.62
N ALA A 54 -4.88 2.77 0.92
CA ALA A 54 -5.29 3.04 2.30
C ALA A 54 -5.46 1.76 3.12
N PHE A 55 -6.00 0.70 2.50
CA PHE A 55 -6.11 -0.62 3.10
C PHE A 55 -4.72 -1.20 3.43
N LEU A 56 -3.78 -1.18 2.47
CA LEU A 56 -2.40 -1.65 2.68
C LEU A 56 -1.68 -0.86 3.78
N LEU A 57 -1.76 0.48 3.76
CA LEU A 57 -1.19 1.35 4.79
C LEU A 57 -1.69 0.97 6.20
N SER A 58 -2.98 0.62 6.31
CA SER A 58 -3.65 0.35 7.59
C SER A 58 -3.46 -1.08 8.12
N HIS A 59 -3.25 -2.05 7.22
CA HIS A 59 -3.44 -3.48 7.54
C HIS A 59 -2.34 -4.42 7.02
N ASP A 60 -1.45 -3.98 6.12
CA ASP A 60 -0.43 -4.89 5.60
C ASP A 60 0.52 -5.31 6.72
N SER A 61 0.91 -6.59 6.74
CA SER A 61 1.83 -7.13 7.74
C SER A 61 3.29 -6.80 7.44
N ASP A 62 3.59 -6.42 6.20
CA ASP A 62 4.92 -6.01 5.78
C ASP A 62 5.10 -4.49 5.98
N GLU A 63 5.98 -4.09 6.89
CA GLU A 63 6.15 -2.69 7.29
C GLU A 63 6.66 -1.80 6.15
N PHE A 64 7.47 -2.35 5.25
CA PHE A 64 7.93 -1.63 4.06
C PHE A 64 6.78 -1.34 3.10
N ASN A 65 5.93 -2.33 2.82
CA ASN A 65 4.77 -2.16 1.95
C ASN A 65 3.71 -1.24 2.58
N ARG A 66 3.51 -1.25 3.90
CA ARG A 66 2.70 -0.24 4.59
C ARG A 66 3.22 1.16 4.32
N TRP A 67 4.51 1.36 4.54
CA TRP A 67 5.17 2.64 4.30
C TRP A 67 5.04 3.08 2.84
N GLU A 68 5.39 2.22 1.88
CA GLU A 68 5.34 2.51 0.44
C GLU A 68 3.91 2.83 -0.01
N ALA A 69 2.91 2.09 0.48
CA ALA A 69 1.50 2.38 0.20
C ALA A 69 1.09 3.77 0.71
N GLY A 70 1.57 4.15 1.90
CA GLY A 70 1.39 5.49 2.46
C GLY A 70 2.03 6.58 1.59
N GLN A 71 3.27 6.37 1.15
CA GLN A 71 3.96 7.30 0.24
C GLN A 71 3.18 7.49 -1.06
N GLN A 72 2.78 6.39 -1.72
CA GLN A 72 2.03 6.45 -2.97
C GLN A 72 0.69 7.16 -2.80
N LEU A 73 -0.05 6.85 -1.73
CA LEU A 73 -1.34 7.49 -1.44
C LEU A 73 -1.17 9.00 -1.21
N MET A 74 -0.20 9.40 -0.40
CA MET A 74 0.09 10.81 -0.13
C MET A 74 0.49 11.57 -1.39
N ILE A 75 1.33 10.99 -2.27
CA ILE A 75 1.71 11.61 -3.54
C ILE A 75 0.47 11.83 -4.42
N ARG A 76 -0.37 10.80 -4.58
CA ARG A 76 -1.58 10.86 -5.42
C ARG A 76 -2.54 11.95 -4.92
N ILE A 77 -2.81 11.96 -3.62
CA ILE A 77 -3.70 12.95 -3.01
C ILE A 77 -3.09 14.35 -3.11
N SER A 78 -1.79 14.51 -2.83
CA SER A 78 -1.14 15.83 -2.94
C SER A 78 -1.23 16.39 -4.35
N LEU A 79 -0.96 15.57 -5.37
CA LEU A 79 -1.08 15.99 -6.78
C LEU A 79 -2.52 16.35 -7.15
N GLU A 80 -3.51 15.61 -6.63
CA GLU A 80 -4.93 15.94 -6.80
C GLU A 80 -5.29 17.28 -6.16
N GLN A 81 -4.90 17.50 -4.90
CA GLN A 81 -5.19 18.73 -4.19
C GLN A 81 -4.49 19.95 -4.81
N ILE A 82 -3.28 19.78 -5.35
CA ILE A 82 -2.59 20.83 -6.13
C ILE A 82 -3.42 21.21 -7.35
N ARG A 83 -4.00 20.24 -8.07
CA ARG A 83 -4.88 20.52 -9.22
C ARG A 83 -6.15 21.26 -8.80
N CYS A 84 -6.79 20.85 -7.70
CA CYS A 84 -7.97 21.54 -7.16
C CYS A 84 -7.62 22.98 -6.75
N PHE A 85 -6.49 23.18 -6.07
CA PHE A 85 -6.01 24.50 -5.67
C PHE A 85 -5.77 25.42 -6.89
N GLN A 86 -5.14 24.91 -7.95
CA GLN A 86 -4.95 25.65 -9.20
C GLN A 86 -6.29 26.08 -9.85
N LYS A 87 -7.34 25.29 -9.67
CA LYS A 87 -8.70 25.59 -10.13
C LYS A 87 -9.50 26.49 -9.17
N LYS A 88 -8.93 26.89 -8.03
CA LYS A 88 -9.61 27.60 -6.93
C LYS A 88 -10.78 26.79 -6.33
N GLU A 89 -10.70 25.47 -6.42
CA GLU A 89 -11.61 24.57 -5.73
C GLU A 89 -11.18 24.44 -4.25
N PRO A 90 -12.12 24.17 -3.33
CA PRO A 90 -11.76 23.97 -1.92
C PRO A 90 -10.89 22.73 -1.76
N PHE A 91 -9.97 22.79 -0.79
CA PHE A 91 -9.22 21.61 -0.36
C PHE A 91 -10.19 20.55 0.19
N ASN A 92 -10.03 19.31 -0.24
CA ASN A 92 -10.85 18.19 0.20
C ASN A 92 -9.95 17.00 0.51
N LEU A 93 -9.79 16.68 1.79
CA LEU A 93 -9.03 15.50 2.20
C LEU A 93 -9.86 14.24 1.93
N PRO A 94 -9.37 13.27 1.15
CA PRO A 94 -10.08 12.02 0.96
C PRO A 94 -10.25 11.26 2.30
N PRO A 95 -11.46 10.77 2.63
CA PRO A 95 -11.71 10.05 3.87
C PRO A 95 -10.79 8.85 4.07
N GLU A 96 -10.36 8.20 2.98
CA GLU A 96 -9.48 7.03 3.00
C GLU A 96 -8.13 7.35 3.66
N LEU A 97 -7.58 8.55 3.42
CA LEU A 97 -6.33 8.98 4.03
C LEU A 97 -6.50 9.28 5.51
N GLU A 98 -7.60 9.94 5.90
CA GLU A 98 -7.89 10.20 7.31
C GLU A 98 -8.04 8.90 8.10
N ILE A 99 -8.82 7.96 7.56
CA ILE A 99 -9.07 6.66 8.19
C ILE A 99 -7.75 5.89 8.33
N ALA A 100 -6.93 5.85 7.27
CA ALA A 100 -5.67 5.12 7.31
C ALA A 100 -4.69 5.71 8.32
N PHE A 101 -4.58 7.04 8.39
CA PHE A 101 -3.70 7.71 9.35
C PHE A 101 -4.18 7.52 10.78
N ARG A 102 -5.50 7.56 11.00
CA ARG A 102 -6.09 7.26 12.31
C ARG A 102 -5.80 5.82 12.73
N SER A 103 -5.95 4.87 11.81
CA SER A 103 -5.62 3.46 12.05
C SER A 103 -4.15 3.33 12.46
N LEU A 104 -3.24 3.97 11.72
CA LEU A 104 -1.81 3.92 11.98
C LEU A 104 -1.43 4.49 13.34
N LEU A 105 -1.99 5.65 13.70
CA LEU A 105 -1.78 6.29 15.00
C LEU A 105 -2.34 5.49 16.19
N SER A 106 -3.33 4.63 15.96
CA SER A 106 -3.87 3.75 16.99
C SER A 106 -3.06 2.46 17.20
N GLN A 107 -2.15 2.15 16.28
CA GLN A 107 -1.33 0.94 16.28
C GLN A 107 0.12 1.22 16.74
N THR A 108 0.39 2.37 17.37
CA THR A 108 1.77 2.76 17.74
C THR A 108 2.45 1.86 18.79
N GLU A 109 1.68 1.01 19.46
CA GLU A 109 2.21 -0.01 20.38
C GLU A 109 2.67 -1.29 19.65
N GLU A 110 2.28 -1.45 18.37
CA GLU A 110 2.52 -2.63 17.54
C GLU A 110 3.29 -2.23 16.25
N GLY A 111 4.58 -2.56 16.17
CA GLY A 111 5.45 -2.32 15.01
C GLY A 111 6.63 -1.38 15.28
N ASP A 112 7.46 -1.11 14.26
CA ASP A 112 8.59 -0.19 14.35
C ASP A 112 8.12 1.29 14.35
N PRO A 113 8.31 2.04 15.45
CA PRO A 113 7.91 3.45 15.53
C PRO A 113 8.56 4.33 14.46
N ALA A 114 9.76 4.00 13.98
CA ALA A 114 10.44 4.75 12.94
C ALA A 114 9.74 4.60 11.58
N LEU A 115 9.31 3.38 11.23
CA LEU A 115 8.58 3.11 9.99
C LEU A 115 7.17 3.71 10.03
N LEU A 116 6.49 3.65 11.17
CA LEU A 116 5.21 4.33 11.37
C LEU A 116 5.34 5.85 11.19
N ALA A 117 6.36 6.46 11.80
CA ALA A 117 6.63 7.90 11.64
C ALA A 117 6.96 8.26 10.19
N LEU A 118 7.71 7.41 9.48
CA LEU A 118 8.01 7.62 8.08
C LEU A 118 6.77 7.52 7.20
N ALA A 119 5.85 6.59 7.47
CA ALA A 119 4.59 6.43 6.74
C ALA A 119 3.61 7.59 6.95
N LEU A 120 3.77 8.35 8.04
CA LEU A 120 3.04 9.60 8.31
C LEU A 120 3.73 10.85 7.75
N SER A 121 4.96 10.71 7.24
CA SER A 121 5.75 11.84 6.76
C SER A 121 5.39 12.15 5.32
N PHE A 122 5.27 13.44 5.00
CA PHE A 122 5.08 13.84 3.61
C PHE A 122 6.24 13.31 2.73
N PRO A 123 5.96 12.88 1.50
CA PRO A 123 6.99 12.54 0.54
C PRO A 123 7.98 13.69 0.38
N ASN A 124 9.27 13.39 0.39
CA ASN A 124 10.30 14.37 0.11
C ASN A 124 10.16 14.89 -1.33
N GLU A 125 10.51 16.15 -1.55
CA GLU A 125 10.69 16.68 -2.90
C GLU A 125 11.84 15.90 -3.60
N PRO A 126 11.65 15.50 -4.87
CA PRO A 126 12.67 14.77 -5.62
C PRO A 126 13.90 15.61 -5.97
#